data_AF-G1WBG4-F1
#
_entry.id   AF-G1WBG4-F1
#
_cell.length_a   1.000
_cell.length_b   1.000
_cell.length_c   1.000
_cell.angle_alpha   90.00
_cell.angle_beta   90.00
_cell.angle_gamma   90.00
#
_symmetry.space_group_name_H-M   'P 1'
#
loop_
_entity.id
_entity.type
_entity.pdbx_description
1 polymer ?
#
loop_
_entity_poly.entity_id
_entity_poly.type
_entity_poly.pdbx_seq_one_letter_code
_entity_poly.pdbx_strand_id
1 'polypeptide(L)'
;MKLTALDRSKLPGMEHYQYAGHVLRMCKEAGVEKLTAVLKPLEDALKREDEALNYPRSKEGSKELDTLDSVRDTAYRALMKALEAAELSIDADEAKAADKLKEVAKRYPGVVRANYDRETGLIENLVTDLKSAECTAAVTKLKLAAAITRLETANTAFGDCYHNRYKSGRAVDDLKELRVATDDAIDKVLLRVVALNELDSSEAITALIQHYNNYVHDRHTVIKQHKNSTAHENA
;
A
#
# COMPACT_ATOMS: atom_id res chain seq x y z
N MET A 1 5.87 -44.42 -12.22
CA MET A 1 6.55 -43.82 -11.04
C MET A 1 5.54 -42.96 -10.28
N LYS A 2 5.61 -42.81 -8.95
CA LYS A 2 4.62 -42.01 -8.18
C LYS A 2 5.18 -40.62 -7.85
N LEU A 3 4.31 -39.62 -7.78
CA LEU A 3 4.66 -38.28 -7.27
C LEU A 3 4.82 -38.32 -5.75
N THR A 4 5.81 -37.58 -5.25
CA THR A 4 6.07 -37.41 -3.83
C THR A 4 5.21 -36.27 -3.29
N ALA A 5 4.47 -36.49 -2.21
CA ALA A 5 3.67 -35.43 -1.59
C ALA A 5 4.56 -34.41 -0.86
N LEU A 6 4.16 -33.14 -0.88
CA LEU A 6 4.75 -32.05 -0.10
C LEU A 6 3.66 -31.36 0.73
N ASP A 7 3.92 -31.12 2.02
CA ASP A 7 3.04 -30.32 2.87
C ASP A 7 3.23 -28.81 2.56
N ARG A 8 2.43 -28.32 1.63
CA ARG A 8 2.44 -26.93 1.14
C ARG A 8 2.07 -25.90 2.22
N SER A 9 1.38 -26.32 3.29
CA SER A 9 1.07 -25.45 4.44
C SER A 9 2.32 -25.00 5.20
N LYS A 10 3.43 -25.73 5.05
CA LYS A 10 4.74 -25.40 5.65
C LYS A 10 5.57 -24.43 4.83
N LEU A 11 5.09 -24.03 3.65
CA LEU A 11 5.77 -23.06 2.80
C LEU A 11 5.30 -21.63 3.15
N PRO A 12 6.21 -20.73 3.56
CA PRO A 12 5.93 -19.28 3.61
C PRO A 12 5.44 -18.73 2.28
N GLY A 13 4.76 -17.57 2.27
CA GLY A 13 4.10 -17.03 1.07
C GLY A 13 4.98 -17.00 -0.20
N MET A 14 6.17 -16.41 -0.12
CA MET A 14 7.10 -16.38 -1.26
C MET A 14 7.61 -17.78 -1.67
N GLU A 15 7.79 -18.69 -0.72
CA GLU A 15 8.22 -20.06 -1.03
C GLU A 15 7.09 -20.90 -1.66
N HIS A 16 5.85 -20.66 -1.24
CA HIS A 16 4.67 -21.26 -1.83
C HIS A 16 4.48 -20.80 -3.28
N TYR A 17 4.56 -19.49 -3.51
CA TYR A 17 4.55 -18.91 -4.85
C TYR A 17 5.64 -19.51 -5.75
N GLN A 18 6.89 -19.60 -5.27
CA GLN A 18 7.98 -20.21 -6.02
C GLN A 18 7.73 -21.70 -6.30
N TYR A 19 7.22 -22.45 -5.33
CA TYR A 19 6.85 -23.86 -5.51
C TYR A 19 5.81 -24.03 -6.64
N ALA A 20 4.74 -23.23 -6.62
CA ALA A 20 3.73 -23.23 -7.68
C ALA A 20 4.34 -22.88 -9.05
N GLY A 21 5.28 -21.93 -9.07
CA GLY A 21 6.00 -21.51 -10.26
C GLY A 21 6.90 -22.62 -10.83
N HIS A 22 7.57 -23.38 -9.96
CA HIS A 22 8.35 -24.54 -10.36
C HIS A 22 7.48 -25.63 -10.98
N VAL A 23 6.33 -25.96 -10.36
CA VAL A 23 5.38 -26.94 -10.92
C VAL A 23 4.91 -26.51 -12.31
N LEU A 24 4.52 -25.24 -12.46
CA LEU A 24 4.09 -24.69 -13.75
C LEU A 24 5.22 -24.76 -14.80
N ARG A 25 6.45 -24.35 -14.44
CA ARG A 25 7.61 -24.37 -15.32
C ARG A 25 7.94 -25.79 -15.78
N MET A 26 8.02 -26.74 -14.86
CA MET A 26 8.32 -28.15 -15.18
C MET A 26 7.29 -28.71 -16.16
N CYS A 27 6.00 -28.42 -15.96
CA CYS A 27 4.94 -28.89 -16.86
C CYS A 27 4.99 -28.23 -18.24
N LYS A 28 5.33 -26.93 -18.33
CA LYS A 28 5.53 -26.22 -19.60
C LYS A 28 6.74 -26.80 -20.37
N GLU A 29 7.86 -27.02 -19.68
CA GLU A 29 9.09 -27.58 -20.24
C GLU A 29 8.90 -29.02 -20.74
N ALA A 30 8.06 -29.81 -20.07
CA ALA A 30 7.72 -31.16 -20.53
C ALA A 30 6.97 -31.19 -21.87
N GLY A 31 6.34 -30.07 -22.29
CA GLY A 31 5.74 -29.93 -23.61
C GLY A 31 4.58 -30.88 -23.90
N VAL A 32 3.95 -31.47 -22.88
CA VAL A 32 2.87 -32.45 -23.06
C VAL A 32 1.54 -31.73 -23.31
N GLU A 33 1.02 -31.84 -24.54
CA GLU A 33 -0.20 -31.15 -24.98
C GLU A 33 -1.42 -31.37 -24.07
N LYS A 34 -1.57 -32.58 -23.52
CA LYS A 34 -2.67 -32.95 -22.61
C LYS A 34 -2.62 -32.25 -21.25
N LEU A 35 -1.52 -31.57 -20.91
CA LEU A 35 -1.39 -30.74 -19.71
C LEU A 35 -1.86 -29.31 -19.94
N THR A 36 -1.81 -28.78 -21.16
CA THR A 36 -2.04 -27.34 -21.45
C THR A 36 -3.35 -26.81 -20.86
N ALA A 37 -4.43 -27.60 -20.89
CA ALA A 37 -5.73 -27.23 -20.36
C ALA A 37 -5.74 -26.97 -18.83
N VAL A 38 -4.85 -27.60 -18.06
CA VAL A 38 -4.76 -27.42 -16.60
C VAL A 38 -3.67 -26.42 -16.20
N LEU A 39 -2.79 -26.01 -17.13
CA LEU A 39 -1.73 -25.03 -16.84
C LEU A 39 -2.23 -23.59 -16.78
N LYS A 40 -3.23 -23.23 -17.59
CA LYS A 40 -3.78 -21.87 -17.62
C LYS A 40 -4.39 -21.45 -16.27
N PRO A 41 -5.24 -22.27 -15.61
CA PRO A 41 -5.71 -21.96 -14.26
C PRO A 41 -4.60 -21.76 -13.22
N LEU A 42 -3.53 -22.57 -13.30
CA LEU A 42 -2.38 -22.42 -12.39
C LEU A 42 -1.61 -21.12 -12.66
N GLU A 43 -1.39 -20.77 -13.92
CA GLU A 43 -0.76 -19.51 -14.30
C GLU A 43 -1.54 -18.28 -13.83
N ASP A 44 -2.87 -18.31 -13.98
CA ASP A 44 -3.73 -17.20 -13.55
C ASP A 44 -3.78 -17.08 -12.01
N ALA A 45 -3.85 -18.20 -11.28
CA ALA A 45 -3.79 -18.20 -9.82
C ALA A 45 -2.43 -17.68 -9.31
N LEU A 46 -1.34 -18.11 -9.94
CA LEU A 46 0.02 -17.68 -9.60
C LEU A 46 0.23 -16.18 -9.81
N LYS A 47 -0.34 -15.62 -10.89
CA LYS A 47 -0.29 -14.17 -11.14
C LYS A 47 -0.99 -13.38 -10.04
N ARG A 48 -2.18 -13.83 -9.61
CA ARG A 48 -2.91 -13.16 -8.52
C ARG A 48 -2.17 -13.25 -7.19
N GLU A 49 -1.58 -14.41 -6.89
CA GLU A 49 -0.76 -14.58 -5.68
C GLU A 49 0.49 -13.68 -5.70
N ASP A 50 1.17 -13.55 -6.86
CA ASP A 50 2.29 -12.62 -7.04
C ASP A 50 1.89 -11.15 -6.82
N GLU A 51 0.79 -10.73 -7.44
CA GLU A 51 0.23 -9.37 -7.28
C GLU A 51 -0.06 -9.05 -5.80
N ALA A 52 -0.60 -10.03 -5.05
CA ALA A 52 -0.87 -9.87 -3.63
C ALA A 52 0.42 -9.87 -2.76
N LEU A 53 1.39 -10.73 -3.07
CA LEU A 53 2.67 -10.80 -2.34
C LEU A 53 3.57 -9.58 -2.57
N ASN A 54 3.52 -9.01 -3.78
CA ASN A 54 4.34 -7.86 -4.18
C ASN A 54 3.63 -6.52 -3.97
N TYR A 55 2.49 -6.48 -3.29
CA TYR A 55 1.78 -5.23 -3.04
C TYR A 55 2.67 -4.23 -2.28
N PRO A 56 2.79 -2.96 -2.75
CA PRO A 56 3.64 -1.96 -2.11
C PRO A 56 3.32 -1.80 -0.62
N ARG A 57 4.33 -2.02 0.24
CA ARG A 57 4.19 -1.83 1.70
C ARG A 57 4.02 -0.36 2.09
N SER A 58 4.59 0.54 1.30
CA SER A 58 4.34 1.98 1.42
C SER A 58 3.05 2.31 0.69
N LYS A 59 2.13 2.98 1.37
CA LYS A 59 0.96 3.58 0.72
C LYS A 59 1.44 4.51 -0.39
N GLU A 60 0.89 4.36 -1.59
CA GLU A 60 1.15 5.24 -2.73
C GLU A 60 0.88 6.70 -2.33
N GLY A 61 1.68 7.64 -2.85
CA GLY A 61 1.57 9.07 -2.54
C GLY A 61 2.02 9.51 -1.15
N SER A 62 2.59 8.65 -0.30
CA SER A 62 2.96 9.04 1.08
C SER A 62 4.00 10.19 1.13
N LYS A 63 5.04 10.15 0.27
CA LYS A 63 6.06 11.22 0.22
C LYS A 63 5.50 12.55 -0.31
N GLU A 64 4.60 12.46 -1.28
CA GLU A 64 3.94 13.63 -1.85
C GLU A 64 3.02 14.28 -0.80
N LEU A 65 2.24 13.46 -0.07
CA LEU A 65 1.44 13.91 1.05
C LEU A 65 2.26 14.59 2.14
N ASP A 66 3.39 14.01 2.54
CA ASP A 66 4.27 14.61 3.55
C ASP A 66 4.85 15.96 3.07
N THR A 67 5.12 16.09 1.77
CA THR A 67 5.59 17.34 1.17
C THR A 67 4.50 18.41 1.17
N LEU A 68 3.29 18.04 0.75
CA LEU A 68 2.12 18.94 0.73
C LEU A 68 1.74 19.37 2.15
N ASP A 69 1.79 18.46 3.11
CA ASP A 69 1.57 18.74 4.53
C ASP A 69 2.58 19.78 5.03
N SER A 70 3.87 19.58 4.76
CA SER A 70 4.92 20.53 5.13
C SER A 70 4.71 21.92 4.52
N VAL A 71 4.26 22.01 3.26
CA VAL A 71 3.92 23.28 2.61
C VAL A 71 2.73 23.96 3.30
N ARG A 72 1.68 23.21 3.63
CA ARG A 72 0.50 23.69 4.36
C ARG A 72 0.89 24.22 5.74
N ASP A 73 1.66 23.44 6.49
CA ASP A 73 2.19 23.76 7.81
C ASP A 73 2.99 25.06 7.80
N THR A 74 3.86 25.19 6.79
CA THR A 74 4.69 26.37 6.57
C THR A 74 3.85 27.60 6.25
N ALA A 75 2.84 27.47 5.37
CA ALA A 75 1.93 28.56 5.03
C ALA A 75 1.14 29.04 6.27
N TYR A 76 0.64 28.12 7.08
CA TYR A 76 -0.06 28.44 8.32
C TYR A 76 0.85 29.17 9.31
N ARG A 77 2.04 28.62 9.58
CA ARG A 77 3.02 29.24 10.49
C ARG A 77 3.45 30.63 10.01
N ALA A 78 3.64 30.81 8.70
CA ALA A 78 3.97 32.11 8.12
C ALA A 78 2.87 33.15 8.34
N LEU A 79 1.60 32.79 8.15
CA LEU A 79 0.46 33.68 8.43
C LEU A 79 0.41 34.06 9.92
N MET A 80 0.55 33.09 10.83
CA MET A 80 0.53 33.36 12.27
C MET A 80 1.69 34.27 12.70
N LYS A 81 2.90 34.06 12.15
CA LYS A 81 4.07 34.91 12.42
C LYS A 81 3.89 36.32 11.88
N ALA A 82 3.24 36.50 10.73
CA ALA A 82 2.90 37.82 10.23
C ALA A 82 1.91 38.56 11.15
N LEU A 83 0.92 37.86 11.71
CA LEU A 83 0.00 38.41 12.70
C LEU A 83 0.70 38.78 14.02
N GLU A 84 1.58 37.91 14.53
CA GLU A 84 2.40 38.20 15.71
C GLU A 84 3.30 39.42 15.51
N ALA A 85 3.89 39.59 14.33
CA ALA A 85 4.70 40.76 14.01
C ALA A 85 3.87 42.05 13.95
N ALA A 86 2.67 42.00 13.36
CA ALA A 86 1.78 43.14 13.23
C ALA A 86 1.19 43.62 14.58
N GLU A 87 0.99 42.71 15.54
CA GLU A 87 0.58 43.04 16.92
C GLU A 87 1.62 43.90 17.65
N LEU A 88 2.90 43.76 17.29
CA LEU A 88 4.00 44.55 17.85
C LEU A 88 4.26 45.85 17.07
N SER A 89 3.40 46.20 16.10
CA SER A 89 3.55 47.43 15.32
C SER A 89 3.35 48.67 16.20
N ILE A 90 4.14 49.71 15.93
CA ILE A 90 3.95 51.04 16.52
C ILE A 90 2.75 51.78 15.90
N ASP A 91 2.27 51.35 14.74
CA ASP A 91 1.00 51.82 14.17
C ASP A 91 -0.15 51.13 14.92
N ALA A 92 -0.89 51.92 15.70
CA ALA A 92 -2.00 51.43 16.50
C ALA A 92 -3.12 50.80 15.68
N ASP A 93 -3.29 51.18 14.41
CA ASP A 93 -4.31 50.58 13.53
C ASP A 93 -3.83 49.24 12.98
N GLU A 94 -2.53 49.05 12.77
CA GLU A 94 -1.96 47.74 12.43
C GLU A 94 -2.07 46.76 13.61
N ALA A 95 -1.73 47.20 14.82
CA ALA A 95 -1.86 46.39 16.03
C ALA A 95 -3.32 45.95 16.26
N LYS A 96 -4.29 46.87 16.17
CA LYS A 96 -5.72 46.54 16.27
C LYS A 96 -6.20 45.58 15.19
N ALA A 97 -5.71 45.74 13.96
CA ALA A 97 -6.05 44.83 12.87
C ALA A 97 -5.51 43.41 13.15
N ALA A 98 -4.29 43.31 13.69
CA ALA A 98 -3.67 42.05 14.05
C ALA A 98 -4.45 41.35 15.18
N ASP A 99 -4.80 42.07 16.24
CA ASP A 99 -5.60 41.56 17.36
C ASP A 99 -6.92 40.96 16.86
N LYS A 100 -7.64 41.69 16.01
CA LYS A 100 -8.90 41.22 15.43
C LYS A 100 -8.74 39.91 14.67
N LEU A 101 -7.71 39.77 13.84
CA LEU A 101 -7.47 38.55 13.08
C LEU A 101 -6.95 37.41 13.97
N LYS A 102 -6.21 37.70 15.05
CA LYS A 102 -5.80 36.70 16.03
C LYS A 102 -6.99 36.19 16.84
N GLU A 103 -7.97 37.02 17.18
CA GLU A 103 -9.22 36.57 17.80
C GLU A 103 -9.97 35.58 16.90
N VAL A 104 -9.96 35.82 15.58
CA VAL A 104 -10.46 34.83 14.62
C VAL A 104 -9.65 33.54 14.69
N ALA A 105 -8.32 33.62 14.64
CA ALA A 105 -7.44 32.45 14.68
C ALA A 105 -7.60 31.63 15.98
N LYS A 106 -7.87 32.26 17.12
CA LYS A 106 -8.09 31.59 18.41
C LYS A 106 -9.27 30.62 18.41
N ARG A 107 -10.26 30.79 17.53
CA ARG A 107 -11.38 29.85 17.34
C ARG A 107 -10.94 28.48 16.80
N TYR A 108 -9.74 28.40 16.22
CA TYR A 108 -9.20 27.21 15.56
C TYR A 108 -7.90 26.74 16.24
N PRO A 109 -7.93 26.27 17.50
CA PRO A 109 -6.72 25.91 18.22
C PRO A 109 -6.12 24.59 17.72
N GLY A 110 -4.79 24.51 17.79
CA GLY A 110 -4.07 23.24 17.62
C GLY A 110 -3.95 22.73 16.19
N VAL A 111 -4.10 23.60 15.17
CA VAL A 111 -4.01 23.27 13.74
C VAL A 111 -2.86 22.30 13.43
N VAL A 112 -1.62 22.70 13.74
CA VAL A 112 -0.38 21.95 13.42
C VAL A 112 -0.18 20.67 14.25
N ARG A 113 -1.00 20.44 15.27
CA ARG A 113 -0.96 19.22 16.10
C ARG A 113 -2.14 18.28 15.81
N ALA A 114 -3.04 18.69 14.92
CA ALA A 114 -4.20 17.91 14.56
C ALA A 114 -3.81 16.75 13.63
N ASN A 115 -4.69 15.75 13.52
CA ASN A 115 -4.57 14.80 12.42
C ASN A 115 -4.98 15.46 11.10
N TYR A 116 -4.63 14.83 9.98
CA TYR A 116 -4.82 15.41 8.65
C TYR A 116 -6.23 15.90 8.35
N ASP A 117 -7.28 15.13 8.68
CA ASP A 117 -8.67 15.55 8.45
C ASP A 117 -9.08 16.75 9.29
N ARG A 118 -8.71 16.73 10.58
CA ARG A 118 -9.02 17.83 11.50
C ARG A 118 -8.24 19.09 11.12
N GLU A 119 -6.97 18.96 10.76
CA GLU A 119 -6.17 20.10 10.30
C GLU A 119 -6.78 20.76 9.06
N THR A 120 -7.16 19.95 8.06
CA THR A 120 -7.81 20.43 6.84
C THR A 120 -9.08 21.21 7.16
N GLY A 121 -9.97 20.66 7.98
CA GLY A 121 -11.22 21.35 8.35
C GLY A 121 -11.01 22.59 9.23
N LEU A 122 -9.98 22.61 10.09
CA LEU A 122 -9.65 23.80 10.87
C LEU A 122 -9.14 24.94 9.96
N ILE A 123 -8.27 24.63 9.00
CA ILE A 123 -7.72 25.61 8.07
C ILE A 123 -8.80 26.13 7.11
N GLU A 124 -9.68 25.26 6.60
CA GLU A 124 -10.80 25.68 5.76
C GLU A 124 -11.67 26.73 6.46
N ASN A 125 -12.13 26.42 7.68
CA ASN A 125 -12.97 27.34 8.43
C ASN A 125 -12.23 28.64 8.81
N LEU A 126 -10.94 28.54 9.18
CA LEU A 126 -10.11 29.71 9.44
C LEU A 126 -10.01 30.62 8.22
N VAL A 127 -9.72 30.06 7.04
CA VAL A 127 -9.62 30.81 5.78
C VAL A 127 -10.97 31.47 5.46
N THR A 128 -12.08 30.75 5.60
CA THR A 128 -13.43 31.30 5.40
C THR A 128 -13.68 32.50 6.31
N ASP A 129 -13.38 32.39 7.60
CA ASP A 129 -13.59 33.48 8.54
C ASP A 129 -12.67 34.68 8.29
N LEU A 130 -11.40 34.44 7.92
CA LEU A 130 -10.46 35.51 7.56
C LEU A 130 -10.87 36.24 6.27
N LYS A 131 -11.58 35.56 5.36
CA LYS A 131 -12.13 36.15 4.12
C LYS A 131 -13.52 36.77 4.30
N SER A 132 -14.10 36.70 5.50
CA SER A 132 -15.38 37.33 5.79
C SER A 132 -15.35 38.85 5.57
N ALA A 133 -16.53 39.43 5.33
CA ALA A 133 -16.69 40.88 5.23
C ALA A 133 -16.17 41.59 6.50
N GLU A 134 -16.33 40.96 7.67
CA GLU A 134 -15.85 41.49 8.95
C GLU A 134 -14.33 41.62 9.01
N CYS A 135 -13.58 40.70 8.40
CA CYS A 135 -12.12 40.67 8.44
C CYS A 135 -11.46 41.46 7.30
N THR A 136 -12.20 41.78 6.23
CA THR A 136 -11.68 42.37 4.99
C THR A 136 -10.85 43.64 5.21
N ALA A 137 -11.30 44.55 6.08
CA ALA A 137 -10.57 45.79 6.37
C ALA A 137 -9.21 45.52 7.07
N ALA A 138 -9.19 44.59 8.04
CA ALA A 138 -7.98 44.22 8.76
C ALA A 138 -6.99 43.46 7.87
N VAL A 139 -7.48 42.53 7.05
CA VAL A 139 -6.67 41.81 6.04
C VAL A 139 -6.05 42.78 5.04
N THR A 140 -6.79 43.79 4.61
CA THR A 140 -6.30 44.82 3.68
C THR A 140 -5.23 45.69 4.34
N LYS A 141 -5.48 46.18 5.56
CA LYS A 141 -4.52 47.01 6.33
C LYS A 141 -3.18 46.29 6.49
N LEU A 142 -3.20 45.00 6.82
CA LEU A 142 -1.99 44.19 7.01
C LEU A 142 -1.45 43.52 5.73
N LYS A 143 -2.10 43.74 4.59
CA LYS A 143 -1.72 43.16 3.28
C LYS A 143 -1.60 41.64 3.29
N LEU A 144 -2.46 40.95 4.06
CA LEU A 144 -2.39 39.50 4.28
C LEU A 144 -3.12 38.66 3.24
N ALA A 145 -3.79 39.28 2.26
CA ALA A 145 -4.58 38.56 1.25
C ALA A 145 -3.78 37.45 0.56
N ALA A 146 -2.54 37.73 0.12
CA ALA A 146 -1.69 36.73 -0.53
C ALA A 146 -1.28 35.58 0.41
N ALA A 147 -1.10 35.85 1.71
CA ALA A 147 -0.77 34.81 2.69
C ALA A 147 -1.97 33.89 2.94
N ILE A 148 -3.18 34.45 3.02
CA ILE A 148 -4.43 33.69 3.16
C ILE A 148 -4.67 32.80 1.93
N THR A 149 -4.53 33.34 0.71
CA THR A 149 -4.65 32.55 -0.52
C THR A 149 -3.63 31.43 -0.59
N ARG A 150 -2.38 31.67 -0.15
CA ARG A 150 -1.35 30.63 -0.11
C ARG A 150 -1.73 29.48 0.83
N LEU A 151 -2.23 29.80 2.02
CA LEU A 151 -2.70 28.80 2.98
C LEU A 151 -3.88 27.99 2.43
N GLU A 152 -4.86 28.66 1.83
CA GLU A 152 -6.01 28.02 1.18
C GLU A 152 -5.55 27.06 0.08
N THR A 153 -4.69 27.52 -0.83
CA THR A 153 -4.20 26.70 -1.94
C THR A 153 -3.41 25.49 -1.44
N ALA A 154 -2.56 25.66 -0.43
CA ALA A 154 -1.81 24.55 0.16
C ALA A 154 -2.75 23.54 0.84
N ASN A 155 -3.79 24.02 1.53
CA ASN A 155 -4.76 23.15 2.18
C ASN A 155 -5.62 22.37 1.18
N THR A 156 -6.08 23.01 0.10
CA THR A 156 -6.82 22.34 -0.98
C THR A 156 -5.95 21.29 -1.67
N ALA A 157 -4.70 21.63 -2.02
CA ALA A 157 -3.78 20.68 -2.66
C ALA A 157 -3.52 19.44 -1.78
N PHE A 158 -3.33 19.64 -0.47
CA PHE A 158 -3.21 18.54 0.48
C PHE A 158 -4.50 17.71 0.55
N GLY A 159 -5.66 18.37 0.71
CA GLY A 159 -6.96 17.71 0.83
C GLY A 159 -7.30 16.86 -0.40
N ASP A 160 -7.05 17.39 -1.60
CA ASP A 160 -7.26 16.67 -2.85
C ASP A 160 -6.34 15.44 -2.97
N CYS A 161 -5.05 15.59 -2.65
CA CYS A 161 -4.11 14.47 -2.65
C CYS A 161 -4.51 13.39 -1.63
N TYR A 162 -4.89 13.82 -0.41
CA TYR A 162 -5.27 12.90 0.67
C TYR A 162 -6.56 12.15 0.34
N HIS A 163 -7.55 12.84 -0.23
CA HIS A 163 -8.78 12.22 -0.72
C HIS A 163 -8.52 11.24 -1.87
N ASN A 164 -7.70 11.62 -2.85
CA ASN A 164 -7.38 10.78 -4.00
C ASN A 164 -6.66 9.48 -3.63
N ARG A 165 -5.95 9.45 -2.50
CA ARG A 165 -5.32 8.24 -1.95
C ARG A 165 -6.32 7.10 -1.71
N TYR A 166 -7.60 7.41 -1.51
CA TYR A 166 -8.65 6.40 -1.28
C TYR A 166 -9.31 5.91 -2.58
N LYS A 167 -9.03 6.53 -3.73
CA LYS A 167 -9.61 6.15 -5.03
C LYS A 167 -9.01 4.87 -5.58
N SER A 168 -7.72 4.62 -5.35
CA SER A 168 -7.09 3.32 -5.57
C SER A 168 -7.44 2.41 -4.38
N GLY A 169 -8.68 1.89 -4.39
CA GLY A 169 -9.16 0.97 -3.36
C GLY A 169 -8.12 -0.13 -3.11
N ARG A 170 -7.91 -0.47 -1.83
CA ARG A 170 -7.08 -1.62 -1.46
C ARG A 170 -7.87 -2.88 -1.81
N ALA A 171 -7.62 -3.45 -2.99
CA ALA A 171 -8.00 -4.83 -3.25
C ALA A 171 -7.13 -5.72 -2.35
N VAL A 172 -7.56 -5.94 -1.12
CA VAL A 172 -6.97 -6.96 -0.26
C VAL A 172 -7.58 -8.26 -0.70
N ASP A 173 -7.06 -8.85 -1.78
CA ASP A 173 -7.29 -10.26 -1.99
C ASP A 173 -6.76 -10.99 -0.74
N ASP A 174 -7.58 -11.81 -0.10
CA ASP A 174 -7.14 -12.60 1.04
C ASP A 174 -6.08 -13.59 0.54
N LEU A 175 -4.82 -13.35 0.93
CA LEU A 175 -3.70 -14.19 0.53
C LEU A 175 -3.95 -15.66 0.89
N LYS A 176 -4.72 -15.96 1.93
CA LYS A 176 -5.10 -17.32 2.28
C LYS A 176 -6.04 -17.92 1.24
N GLU A 177 -7.04 -17.18 0.78
CA GLU A 177 -7.94 -17.64 -0.28
C GLU A 177 -7.21 -17.80 -1.62
N LEU A 178 -6.30 -16.88 -1.95
CA LEU A 178 -5.44 -16.99 -3.13
C LEU A 178 -4.57 -18.25 -3.05
N ARG A 179 -3.97 -18.55 -1.90
CA ARG A 179 -3.18 -19.78 -1.72
C ARG A 179 -4.02 -21.03 -1.88
N VAL A 180 -5.26 -21.05 -1.38
CA VAL A 180 -6.18 -22.17 -1.60
C VAL A 180 -6.46 -22.36 -3.10
N ALA A 181 -6.73 -21.27 -3.83
CA ALA A 181 -6.98 -21.34 -5.27
C ALA A 181 -5.74 -21.81 -6.05
N THR A 182 -4.54 -21.35 -5.68
CA THR A 182 -3.28 -21.85 -6.23
C THR A 182 -3.08 -23.33 -5.91
N ASP A 183 -3.35 -23.75 -4.67
CA ASP A 183 -3.22 -25.14 -4.24
C ASP A 183 -4.15 -26.08 -5.02
N ASP A 184 -5.41 -25.67 -5.23
CA ASP A 184 -6.39 -26.41 -6.02
C ASP A 184 -5.95 -26.54 -7.49
N ALA A 185 -5.31 -25.50 -8.04
CA ALA A 185 -4.78 -25.53 -9.40
C ALA A 185 -3.57 -26.46 -9.51
N ILE A 186 -2.66 -26.43 -8.53
CA ILE A 186 -1.53 -27.38 -8.44
C ILE A 186 -2.05 -28.81 -8.38
N ASP A 187 -3.05 -29.09 -7.55
CA ASP A 187 -3.60 -30.45 -7.40
C ASP A 187 -4.21 -30.97 -8.70
N LYS A 188 -4.91 -30.13 -9.45
CA LYS A 188 -5.42 -30.49 -10.78
C LYS A 188 -4.30 -30.82 -11.77
N VAL A 189 -3.19 -30.07 -11.74
CA VAL A 189 -2.02 -30.32 -12.58
C VAL A 189 -1.35 -31.64 -12.20
N LEU A 190 -1.04 -31.84 -10.91
CA LEU A 190 -0.38 -33.06 -10.43
C LEU A 190 -1.26 -34.30 -10.64
N LEU A 191 -2.57 -34.18 -10.42
CA LEU A 191 -3.53 -35.25 -10.72
C LEU A 191 -3.51 -35.61 -12.21
N ARG A 192 -3.45 -34.62 -13.11
CA ARG A 192 -3.35 -34.87 -14.56
C ARG A 192 -2.04 -35.56 -14.92
N VAL A 193 -0.92 -35.18 -14.31
CA VAL A 193 0.38 -35.85 -14.51
C VAL A 193 0.30 -37.32 -14.10
N VAL A 194 -0.29 -37.64 -12.94
CA VAL A 194 -0.48 -39.02 -12.48
C VAL A 194 -1.38 -39.79 -13.42
N ALA A 195 -2.51 -39.21 -13.83
CA ALA A 195 -3.44 -39.85 -14.75
C ALA A 195 -2.78 -40.15 -16.11
N LEU A 196 -1.96 -39.23 -16.63
CA LEU A 196 -1.20 -39.47 -17.86
C LEU A 196 -0.15 -40.56 -17.69
N ASN A 197 0.57 -40.60 -16.55
CA ASN A 197 1.52 -41.67 -16.29
C ASN A 197 0.85 -43.06 -16.20
N GLU A 198 -0.39 -43.14 -15.70
CA GLU A 198 -1.14 -44.40 -15.60
C GLU A 198 -1.74 -44.83 -16.96
N LEU A 199 -2.31 -43.89 -17.71
CA LEU A 199 -3.14 -44.20 -18.89
C LEU A 199 -2.38 -44.09 -20.22
N ASP A 200 -1.37 -43.23 -20.30
CA ASP A 200 -0.65 -42.88 -21.53
C ASP A 200 0.79 -42.47 -21.19
N SER A 201 1.52 -43.40 -20.56
CA SER A 201 2.87 -43.15 -20.08
C SER A 201 3.81 -42.81 -21.23
N SER A 202 4.54 -41.71 -21.09
CA SER A 202 5.58 -41.29 -22.04
C SER A 202 6.89 -41.00 -21.30
N GLU A 203 7.99 -40.93 -22.07
CA GLU A 203 9.29 -40.53 -21.53
C GLU A 203 9.23 -39.12 -20.91
N ALA A 204 8.53 -38.19 -21.58
CA ALA A 204 8.33 -36.83 -21.08
C ALA A 204 7.59 -36.79 -19.73
N ILE A 205 6.52 -37.58 -19.56
CA ILE A 205 5.79 -37.67 -18.30
C ILE A 205 6.64 -38.33 -17.21
N THR A 206 7.41 -39.37 -17.54
CA THR A 206 8.29 -40.04 -16.58
C THR A 206 9.40 -39.12 -16.11
N ALA A 207 10.03 -38.39 -17.04
CA ALA A 207 11.06 -37.39 -16.73
C ALA A 207 10.49 -36.23 -15.89
N LEU A 208 9.27 -35.77 -16.19
CA LEU A 208 8.57 -34.76 -15.40
C LEU A 208 8.36 -35.22 -13.96
N ILE A 209 7.88 -36.45 -13.74
CA ILE A 209 7.70 -37.00 -12.39
C ILE A 209 9.04 -37.09 -11.65
N GLN A 210 10.11 -37.47 -12.34
CA GLN A 210 11.44 -37.57 -11.74
C GLN A 210 11.95 -36.20 -11.30
N HIS A 211 11.84 -35.21 -12.19
CA HIS A 211 12.24 -33.84 -11.94
C HIS A 211 11.46 -33.25 -10.75
N TYR A 212 10.14 -33.43 -10.72
CA TYR A 212 9.31 -33.00 -9.60
C TYR A 212 9.72 -33.68 -8.29
N ASN A 213 9.95 -34.99 -8.30
CA ASN A 213 10.33 -35.73 -7.09
C ASN A 213 11.69 -35.29 -6.52
N ASN A 214 12.68 -35.02 -7.39
CA ASN A 214 13.97 -34.49 -6.98
C ASN A 214 13.79 -33.13 -6.28
N TYR A 215 13.00 -32.25 -6.87
CA TYR A 215 12.69 -30.95 -6.29
C TYR A 215 11.96 -31.06 -4.93
N VAL A 216 10.94 -31.92 -4.82
CA VAL A 216 10.22 -32.13 -3.55
C VAL A 216 11.13 -32.71 -2.47
N HIS A 217 12.08 -33.57 -2.84
CA HIS A 217 13.07 -34.10 -1.90
C HIS A 217 13.92 -32.98 -1.28
N ASP A 218 14.41 -32.05 -2.11
CA ASP A 218 15.17 -30.89 -1.63
C ASP A 218 14.30 -30.00 -0.72
N ARG A 219 13.04 -29.77 -1.10
CA ARG A 219 12.10 -28.98 -0.29
C ARG A 219 11.82 -29.60 1.07
N HIS A 220 11.72 -30.92 1.18
CA HIS A 220 11.60 -31.59 2.49
C HIS A 220 12.81 -31.34 3.39
N THR A 221 14.01 -31.30 2.82
CA THR A 221 15.24 -31.00 3.56
C THR A 221 15.21 -29.57 4.10
N VAL A 222 14.84 -28.59 3.27
CA VAL A 222 14.71 -27.18 3.68
C VAL A 222 13.65 -27.00 4.79
N ILE A 223 12.46 -27.59 4.63
CA ILE A 223 11.38 -27.49 5.63
C ILE A 223 11.80 -28.08 6.98
N LYS A 224 12.58 -29.17 6.98
CA LYS A 224 13.13 -29.75 8.23
C LYS A 224 14.13 -28.81 8.89
N GLN A 225 15.00 -28.16 8.11
CA GLN A 225 15.97 -27.19 8.63
C GLN A 225 15.29 -25.97 9.26
N HIS A 226 14.23 -25.44 8.65
CA HIS A 226 13.45 -24.34 9.22
C HIS A 226 12.94 -24.67 10.62
N LYS A 227 12.36 -25.87 10.82
CA LYS A 227 11.87 -26.32 12.13
C LYS A 227 12.97 -26.39 13.19
N ASN A 228 14.15 -26.86 12.81
CA ASN A 228 15.27 -27.00 13.74
C ASN A 228 15.86 -25.63 14.12
N SER A 229 15.90 -24.68 13.19
CA SER A 229 16.38 -23.31 13.46
C SER A 229 15.44 -22.56 14.40
N THR A 230 14.11 -22.63 14.18
CA THR A 230 13.14 -21.96 15.07
C THR A 230 13.05 -22.63 16.45
N ALA A 231 13.35 -23.92 16.56
CA ALA A 231 13.40 -24.61 17.85
C ALA A 231 14.61 -24.17 18.70
N HIS A 232 15.72 -23.80 18.06
CA HIS A 232 16.92 -23.32 18.77
C HIS A 232 16.80 -21.83 19.18
N GLU A 233 16.05 -21.01 18.45
CA GLU A 233 15.81 -19.60 18.81
C GLU A 233 14.82 -19.41 19.96
N ASN A 234 13.97 -20.41 20.23
CA ASN A 234 12.96 -20.39 21.30
C ASN A 234 13.33 -21.24 22.53
N ALA A 235 14.56 -21.75 22.61
CA ALA A 235 15.11 -22.52 23.73
C ALA A 235 16.16 -21.69 24.48
#